data_AF-W6N9Y6-F1
#
_entry.id   AF-W6N9Y6-F1
#
_cell.length_a   1.000
_cell.length_b   1.000
_cell.length_c   1.000
_cell.angle_alpha   90.00
_cell.angle_beta   90.00
_cell.angle_gamma   90.00
#
_symmetry.space_group_name_H-M   'P 1'
#
loop_
_entity.id
_entity.type
_entity.pdbx_description
1 polymer ?
#
loop_
_entity_poly.entity_id
_entity_poly.type
_entity_poly.pdbx_seq_one_letter_code
_entity_poly.pdbx_strand_id
1 'polypeptide(L)'
;KPTWENAKVRNFYYPPDFDYKKHKSLNKYHGTHALRERAKKISQGILVIRFEMPFNIWCLGCNNHVGMGVRYNAEKKKIGMYYTTPLYEFRMKCHLCDNYFVIRTDPK
;
A
#
# COMPACT_ATOMS: atom_id res chain seq x y z
N LYS A 1 -15.99 -20.50 -5.19
CA LYS A 1 -16.26 -19.08 -5.53
C LYS A 1 -16.91 -18.45 -4.29
N PRO A 2 -16.34 -17.42 -3.65
CA PRO A 2 -16.95 -16.85 -2.45
C PRO A 2 -18.19 -16.03 -2.86
N THR A 3 -19.33 -16.33 -2.25
CA THR A 3 -20.64 -15.68 -2.47
C THR A 3 -20.77 -14.40 -1.65
N TRP A 4 -21.65 -13.51 -2.11
CA TRP A 4 -21.87 -12.14 -1.60
C TRP A 4 -22.39 -12.04 -0.15
N GLU A 5 -22.65 -13.16 0.53
CA GLU A 5 -23.17 -13.24 1.91
C GLU A 5 -22.20 -12.70 2.99
N ASN A 6 -20.92 -12.50 2.66
CA ASN A 6 -19.87 -12.17 3.64
C ASN A 6 -19.42 -10.69 3.63
N ALA A 7 -20.10 -9.80 2.91
CA ALA A 7 -19.69 -8.39 2.84
C ALA A 7 -19.91 -7.63 4.17
N LYS A 8 -20.82 -8.11 5.03
CA LYS A 8 -21.07 -7.57 6.37
C LYS A 8 -21.41 -8.72 7.33
N VAL A 9 -20.39 -9.46 7.73
CA VAL A 9 -20.52 -10.52 8.73
C VAL A 9 -20.89 -9.90 10.07
N ARG A 10 -22.03 -10.30 10.65
CA ARG A 10 -22.49 -9.82 11.97
C ARG A 10 -21.66 -10.39 13.12
N ASN A 11 -21.21 -11.64 12.99
CA ASN A 11 -20.46 -12.33 14.03
C ASN A 11 -19.26 -13.06 13.41
N PHE A 12 -18.04 -12.75 13.87
CA PHE A 12 -16.84 -13.50 13.52
C PHE A 12 -16.68 -14.69 14.46
N TYR A 13 -16.18 -15.81 13.95
CA TYR A 13 -15.79 -16.94 14.80
C TYR A 13 -14.54 -16.56 15.61
N TYR A 14 -14.65 -16.65 16.94
CA TYR A 14 -13.54 -16.51 17.86
C TYR A 14 -13.16 -17.90 18.39
N PRO A 15 -11.88 -18.33 18.27
CA PRO A 15 -11.46 -19.61 18.82
C PRO A 15 -11.63 -19.61 20.34
N PRO A 16 -11.89 -20.78 20.96
CA PRO A 16 -12.19 -20.90 22.39
C PRO A 16 -11.04 -20.40 23.29
N ASP A 17 -9.80 -20.43 22.79
CA ASP A 17 -8.62 -19.94 23.52
C ASP A 17 -8.38 -18.42 23.38
N PHE A 18 -9.24 -17.69 22.65
CA PHE A 18 -9.06 -16.26 22.38
C PHE A 18 -9.55 -15.37 23.54
N ASP A 19 -8.61 -14.95 24.38
CA ASP A 19 -8.83 -13.90 25.37
C ASP A 19 -8.65 -12.48 24.78
N TYR A 20 -9.73 -11.68 24.71
CA TYR A 20 -9.67 -10.28 24.24
C TYR A 20 -8.68 -9.42 25.03
N LYS A 21 -8.57 -9.64 26.35
CA LYS A 21 -7.65 -8.90 27.24
C LYS A 21 -6.18 -9.17 26.94
N LYS A 22 -5.84 -10.38 26.49
CA LYS A 22 -4.45 -10.78 26.19
C LYS A 22 -4.08 -10.52 24.73
N HIS A 23 -4.98 -10.88 23.80
CA HIS A 23 -4.68 -10.88 22.38
C HIS A 23 -5.08 -9.58 21.66
N LYS A 24 -5.94 -8.73 22.24
CA LYS A 24 -6.46 -7.45 21.69
C LYS A 24 -7.23 -7.57 20.37
N SER A 25 -6.68 -8.23 19.34
CA SER A 25 -7.33 -8.46 18.05
C SER A 25 -7.06 -9.87 17.54
N LEU A 26 -8.01 -10.42 16.78
CA LEU A 26 -7.90 -11.75 16.18
C LEU A 26 -6.67 -11.84 15.24
N ASN A 27 -6.33 -10.74 14.57
CA ASN A 27 -5.13 -10.65 13.74
C ASN A 27 -3.84 -10.88 14.55
N LYS A 28 -3.76 -10.30 15.75
CA LYS A 28 -2.61 -10.48 16.65
C LYS A 28 -2.56 -11.90 17.24
N TYR A 29 -3.71 -12.53 17.48
CA TYR A 29 -3.79 -13.94 17.88
C TYR A 29 -3.23 -14.87 16.80
N HIS A 30 -3.55 -14.63 15.53
CA HIS A 30 -2.99 -15.39 14.41
C HIS A 30 -1.60 -14.93 13.95
N GLY A 31 -0.96 -13.96 14.64
CA GLY A 31 0.33 -13.41 14.23
C GLY A 31 0.33 -12.71 12.86
N THR A 32 -0.85 -12.35 12.34
CA THR A 32 -1.00 -11.74 11.01
C THR A 32 -1.10 -10.23 11.10
N HIS A 33 -0.40 -9.52 10.22
CA HIS A 33 -0.54 -8.08 10.10
C HIS A 33 -1.84 -7.72 9.37
N ALA A 34 -2.55 -6.67 9.80
CA ALA A 34 -3.82 -6.26 9.20
C ALA A 34 -3.70 -5.96 7.68
N LEU A 35 -2.54 -5.43 7.26
CA LEU A 35 -2.25 -5.14 5.84
C LEU A 35 -1.60 -6.32 5.08
N ARG A 36 -1.42 -7.49 5.72
CA ARG A 36 -0.90 -8.74 5.15
C ARG A 36 0.25 -8.49 4.17
N GLU A 37 0.11 -8.90 2.92
CA GLU A 37 1.15 -8.86 1.90
C GLU A 37 1.60 -7.45 1.50
N ARG A 38 0.73 -6.45 1.67
CA ARG A 38 1.08 -5.04 1.37
C ARG A 38 2.06 -4.46 2.38
N ALA A 39 2.11 -5.04 3.58
CA ALA A 39 3.02 -4.69 4.65
C ALA A 39 4.26 -5.60 4.72
N LYS A 40 4.56 -6.38 3.67
CA LYS A 40 5.77 -7.24 3.62
C LYS A 40 7.06 -6.50 3.98
N LYS A 41 7.17 -5.21 3.62
CA LYS A 41 8.34 -4.35 3.87
C LYS A 41 8.10 -3.29 4.96
N ILE A 42 7.15 -3.52 5.88
CA ILE A 42 6.83 -2.53 6.91
C ILE A 42 7.99 -2.25 7.87
N SER A 43 8.87 -3.23 8.10
CA SER A 43 10.11 -3.06 8.87
C SER A 43 11.05 -2.03 8.24
N GLN A 44 10.99 -1.85 6.92
CA GLN A 44 11.76 -0.86 6.16
C GLN A 44 11.01 0.48 5.99
N GLY A 45 9.82 0.60 6.60
CA GLY A 45 8.94 1.77 6.45
C GLY A 45 8.29 1.88 5.05
N ILE A 46 8.30 0.79 4.27
CA ILE A 46 7.77 0.76 2.91
C ILE A 46 6.41 0.05 2.91
N LEU A 47 5.40 0.75 2.38
CA LEU A 47 4.06 0.20 2.22
C LEU A 47 3.69 0.13 0.74
N VAL A 48 3.22 -1.02 0.27
CA VAL A 48 2.73 -1.17 -1.10
C VAL A 48 1.28 -0.67 -1.17
N ILE A 49 1.04 0.40 -1.93
CA ILE A 49 -0.27 1.02 -2.14
C ILE A 49 -0.69 0.95 -3.61
N ARG A 50 -2.00 1.09 -3.88
CA ARG A 50 -2.45 1.40 -5.24
C ARG A 50 -2.45 2.91 -5.43
N PHE A 51 -1.73 3.36 -6.44
CA PHE A 51 -1.55 4.77 -6.77
C PHE A 51 -2.10 5.02 -8.18
N GLU A 52 -2.85 6.11 -8.34
CA GLU A 52 -3.35 6.59 -9.63
C GLU A 52 -2.46 7.75 -10.07
N MET A 53 -1.94 7.69 -11.30
CA MET A 53 -1.06 8.74 -11.82
C MET A 53 -1.82 10.05 -12.00
N PRO A 54 -1.43 11.15 -11.33
CA PRO A 54 -2.16 12.41 -11.41
C PRO A 54 -1.80 13.25 -12.65
N PHE A 55 -0.67 12.97 -13.29
CA PHE A 55 -0.21 13.69 -14.48
C PHE A 55 0.36 12.73 -15.52
N ASN A 56 0.37 13.21 -16.76
CA ASN A 56 0.97 12.52 -17.88
C ASN A 56 2.49 12.52 -17.75
N ILE A 57 3.11 11.35 -17.88
CA ILE A 57 4.58 11.21 -17.84
C ILE A 57 5.10 10.48 -19.08
N TRP A 58 6.33 10.80 -19.45
CA TRP A 58 7.06 10.07 -20.48
C TRP A 58 8.09 9.15 -19.84
N CYS A 59 8.09 7.88 -20.21
CA CYS A 59 9.13 6.96 -19.76
C CYS A 59 10.42 7.19 -20.56
N LEU A 60 11.52 7.54 -19.90
CA LEU A 60 12.84 7.64 -20.55
C LEU A 60 13.44 6.29 -20.99
N GLY A 61 12.88 5.16 -20.53
CA GLY A 61 13.35 3.83 -20.88
C GLY A 61 12.77 3.28 -22.16
N CYS A 62 11.44 3.26 -22.25
CA CYS A 62 10.72 2.73 -23.40
C CYS A 62 10.13 3.81 -24.30
N ASN A 63 10.38 5.10 -24.03
CA ASN A 63 9.85 6.25 -24.75
C ASN A 63 8.34 6.17 -24.99
N ASN A 64 7.59 5.60 -24.05
CA ASN A 64 6.14 5.52 -24.11
C ASN A 64 5.51 6.50 -23.13
N HIS A 65 4.35 7.00 -23.53
CA HIS A 65 3.51 7.86 -22.72
C HIS A 65 2.69 7.06 -21.72
N VAL A 66 2.72 7.46 -20.46
CA VAL A 66 1.79 6.98 -19.42
C VAL A 66 0.75 8.07 -19.21
N GLY A 67 -0.50 7.73 -19.52
CA GLY A 67 -1.62 8.63 -19.32
C GLY A 67 -1.95 8.86 -17.85
N MET A 68 -2.59 9.99 -17.59
CA MET A 68 -3.27 10.28 -16.34
C MET A 68 -4.31 9.19 -16.01
N GLY A 69 -4.43 8.84 -14.74
CA GLY A 69 -5.41 7.84 -14.24
C GLY A 69 -4.96 6.38 -14.35
N VAL A 70 -3.76 6.11 -14.88
CA VAL A 70 -3.21 4.75 -14.89
C VAL A 70 -2.87 4.30 -13.46
N ARG A 71 -3.24 3.06 -13.13
CA ARG A 71 -3.11 2.47 -11.79
C ARG A 71 -1.83 1.66 -11.65
N TYR A 72 -1.03 2.01 -10.64
CA TYR A 72 0.21 1.31 -10.29
C TYR A 72 0.17 0.74 -8.87
N ASN A 73 0.92 -0.34 -8.66
CA ASN A 73 1.35 -0.72 -7.33
C ASN A 73 2.61 0.10 -7.01
N ALA A 74 2.50 1.03 -6.07
CA ALA A 74 3.60 1.92 -5.69
C ALA A 74 4.11 1.57 -4.29
N GLU A 75 5.43 1.63 -4.13
CA GLU A 75 6.10 1.59 -2.84
C GLU A 75 6.08 2.99 -2.23
N LYS A 76 5.27 3.18 -1.20
CA LYS A 76 5.21 4.42 -0.40
C LYS A 76 6.28 4.35 0.69
N LYS A 77 7.17 5.36 0.71
CA LYS A 77 8.21 5.54 1.74
C LYS A 77 8.10 6.94 2.33
N LYS A 78 8.29 7.10 3.64
CA LYS A 78 8.45 8.41 4.29
C LYS A 78 9.93 8.81 4.20
N ILE A 79 10.25 9.92 3.53
CA ILE A 79 11.64 10.41 3.41
C ILE A 79 12.00 11.35 4.54
N GLY A 80 11.08 12.24 4.92
CA GLY A 80 11.36 13.32 5.85
C GLY A 80 10.11 14.06 6.29
N MET A 81 10.31 15.26 6.83
CA MET A 81 9.23 16.16 7.24
C MET A 81 9.56 17.57 6.77
N TYR A 82 8.54 18.28 6.28
CA TYR A 82 8.58 19.70 6.00
C TYR A 82 7.71 20.40 7.06
N TYR A 83 8.37 21.04 8.03
CA TYR A 83 7.75 21.51 9.27
C TYR A 83 6.94 20.40 9.96
N THR A 84 5.62 20.45 9.92
CA THR A 84 4.69 19.46 10.50
C THR A 84 4.22 18.41 9.49
N THR A 85 4.38 18.64 8.18
CA THR A 85 3.85 17.77 7.12
C THR A 85 4.88 16.72 6.71
N PRO A 86 4.54 15.42 6.72
CA PRO A 86 5.45 14.36 6.27
C PRO A 86 5.62 14.37 4.74
N LEU A 87 6.88 14.20 4.29
CA LEU A 87 7.23 14.06 2.88
C LEU A 87 7.24 12.58 2.48
N TYR A 88 6.52 12.26 1.40
CA TYR A 88 6.41 10.89 0.89
C TYR A 88 7.11 10.75 -0.47
N GLU A 89 7.77 9.60 -0.63
CA GLU A 89 8.25 9.07 -1.90
C GLU A 89 7.32 7.96 -2.36
N PHE A 90 6.97 7.98 -3.63
CA PHE A 90 6.28 6.90 -4.30
C PHE A 90 7.18 6.37 -5.42
N ARG A 91 7.65 5.14 -5.25
CA ARG A 91 8.41 4.45 -6.28
C ARG A 91 7.51 3.43 -6.98
N MET A 92 7.47 3.47 -8.30
CA MET A 92 6.66 2.53 -9.08
C MET A 92 7.33 2.12 -10.38
N LYS A 93 7.03 0.90 -10.82
CA LYS A 93 7.60 0.30 -12.03
C LYS A 93 6.75 0.66 -13.25
N CYS A 94 7.39 0.95 -14.39
CA CYS A 94 6.68 1.08 -15.66
C CYS A 94 5.97 -0.23 -16.03
N HIS A 95 4.87 -0.15 -16.81
CA HIS A 95 4.18 -1.34 -17.30
C HIS A 95 4.93 -2.04 -18.42
N LEU A 96 5.70 -1.29 -19.20
CA LEU A 96 6.34 -1.74 -20.44
C LEU A 96 7.83 -2.04 -20.28
N CYS A 97 8.47 -1.56 -19.21
CA CYS A 97 9.89 -1.74 -18.97
C CYS A 97 10.22 -1.92 -17.48
N ASP A 98 11.47 -2.30 -17.20
CA ASP A 98 11.97 -2.48 -15.83
C ASP A 98 12.40 -1.19 -15.13
N ASN A 99 12.17 -0.04 -15.76
CA ASN A 99 12.49 1.24 -15.15
C ASN A 99 11.49 1.62 -14.05
N TYR A 100 12.03 2.32 -13.06
CA TYR A 100 11.27 2.85 -11.94
C TYR A 100 11.15 4.37 -12.07
N PHE A 101 9.96 4.88 -11.79
CA PHE A 101 9.73 6.29 -11.58
C PHE A 101 9.62 6.56 -10.09
N VAL A 102 10.13 7.72 -9.70
CA VAL A 102 10.06 8.22 -8.33
C VAL A 102 9.32 9.53 -8.35
N ILE A 103 8.24 9.60 -7.59
CA ILE A 103 7.46 10.82 -7.37
C ILE A 103 7.63 11.20 -5.92
N ARG A 104 7.94 12.48 -5.67
CA ARG A 104 8.00 13.05 -4.33
C ARG A 104 6.89 14.07 -4.17
N THR A 105 6.26 14.09 -3.01
CA THR A 105 5.33 15.16 -2.66
C THR A 105 6.13 16.40 -2.27
N ASP A 106 5.97 17.50 -3.00
CA ASP A 106 6.46 18.82 -2.56
C ASP A 106 5.28 19.58 -1.92
N PRO A 107 5.41 20.02 -0.65
CA PRO A 107 4.39 20.81 0.03
C PRO A 107 4.49 22.31 -0.22
N LYS A 108 5.49 22.79 -0.97
CA LYS A 108 5.56 24.18 -1.47
C LYS A 108 4.77 24.32 -2.77
#